data_AF-A0A9X1U4Q6-F1
#
_entry.id   AF-A0A9X1U4Q6-F1
#
_cell.length_a   1.000
_cell.length_b   1.000
_cell.length_c   1.000
_cell.angle_alpha   90.00
_cell.angle_beta   90.00
_cell.angle_gamma   90.00
#
_symmetry.space_group_name_H-M   'P 1'
#
loop_
_entity.id
_entity.type
_entity.pdbx_description
1 polymer ?
#
loop_
_entity_poly.entity_id
_entity_poly.type
_entity_poly.pdbx_seq_one_letter_code
_entity_poly.pdbx_strand_id
1 'polypeptide(L)'
;MLKRNILILLSFLLLISCNNGVNYVPQNDGKSHLIDFDLFSIILPKDFKYKKVDGIDSFVGEIKNGKSKFIFDYGWYSPSPPMNKESFIEDSRKSMDFETMQKFLNQIDLEKYQNEKGEINPGEITKKIKNLTLHKMSDNLIFDKGPESKCEFYYSLEFEGMEYYVSFCIPEENKSKFEFYELKTDTIGKYKRTIALWTDKKNPNISSVNFEPINKETDTNELSIGIKSNMEFDKDELKSIFESVTLK
;
A
#
# COMPACT_ATOMS: atom_id res chain seq x y z
N MET A 1 -3.16 64.80 10.88
CA MET A 1 -4.09 63.80 11.43
C MET A 1 -4.27 62.58 10.52
N LEU A 2 -3.22 62.15 9.77
CA LEU A 2 -3.34 61.10 8.72
C LEU A 2 -2.43 59.86 8.95
N LYS A 3 -1.56 59.88 9.98
CA LYS A 3 -0.59 58.80 10.23
C LYS A 3 -1.11 57.67 11.12
N ARG A 4 -2.25 57.87 11.81
CA ARG A 4 -2.80 56.90 12.78
C ARG A 4 -3.76 55.88 12.16
N ASN A 5 -4.28 56.14 10.96
CA ASN A 5 -5.22 55.25 10.26
C ASN A 5 -4.53 54.29 9.27
N ILE A 6 -3.27 54.51 8.90
CA ILE A 6 -2.52 53.63 7.98
C ILE A 6 -2.02 52.37 8.70
N LEU A 7 -1.75 52.46 10.01
CA LEU A 7 -1.26 51.31 10.79
C LEU A 7 -2.35 50.23 10.98
N ILE A 8 -3.62 50.63 11.04
CA ILE A 8 -4.77 49.71 11.19
C ILE A 8 -5.07 49.00 9.85
N LEU A 9 -4.79 49.65 8.71
CA LEU A 9 -5.00 49.07 7.39
C LEU A 9 -3.93 48.01 7.05
N LEU A 10 -2.67 48.20 7.50
CA LEU A 10 -1.61 47.19 7.32
C LEU A 10 -1.80 45.95 8.20
N SER A 11 -2.43 46.07 9.37
CA SER A 11 -2.76 44.91 10.22
C SER A 11 -3.87 44.01 9.64
N PHE A 12 -4.74 44.53 8.76
CA PHE A 12 -5.78 43.73 8.10
C PHE A 12 -5.26 42.97 6.88
N LEU A 13 -4.21 43.47 6.20
CA LEU A 13 -3.59 42.82 5.05
C LEU A 13 -2.66 41.65 5.43
N LEU A 14 -2.26 41.54 6.69
CA LEU A 14 -1.48 40.40 7.22
C LEU A 14 -2.36 39.23 7.68
N LEU A 15 -3.69 39.37 7.65
CA LEU A 15 -4.64 38.30 7.98
C LEU A 15 -5.17 37.55 6.75
N ILE A 16 -4.68 37.88 5.54
CA ILE A 16 -4.80 36.99 4.39
C ILE A 16 -3.78 35.87 4.62
N SER A 17 -4.16 34.97 5.53
CA SER A 17 -3.47 33.74 5.88
C SER A 17 -2.91 33.10 4.63
N CYS A 18 -1.64 32.72 4.68
CA CYS A 18 -1.04 31.76 3.76
C CYS A 18 -2.01 30.58 3.60
N ASN A 19 -2.73 30.52 2.49
CA ASN A 19 -3.50 29.34 2.17
C ASN A 19 -2.46 28.32 1.74
N ASN A 20 -2.25 27.26 2.53
CA ASN A 20 -1.22 26.25 2.32
C ASN A 20 -1.46 25.38 1.06
N GLY A 21 -2.08 25.93 0.01
CA GLY A 21 -2.48 25.22 -1.20
C GLY A 21 -3.68 24.29 -1.02
N VAL A 22 -4.55 24.56 -0.04
CA VAL A 22 -5.70 23.69 0.30
C VAL A 22 -6.91 24.54 0.62
N ASN A 23 -8.08 24.17 0.07
CA ASN A 23 -9.35 24.85 0.35
C ASN A 23 -10.16 24.06 1.39
N TYR A 24 -10.77 24.78 2.34
CA TYR A 24 -11.63 24.19 3.36
C TYR A 24 -13.09 24.61 3.14
N VAL A 25 -13.97 23.65 2.90
CA VAL A 25 -15.40 23.89 2.60
C VAL A 25 -16.27 23.33 3.74
N PRO A 26 -16.93 24.17 4.55
CA PRO A 26 -17.81 23.70 5.62
C PRO A 26 -18.93 22.78 5.10
N GLN A 27 -19.24 21.70 5.83
CA GLN A 27 -20.37 20.83 5.53
C GLN A 27 -21.65 21.31 6.26
N ASN A 28 -22.81 20.86 5.76
CA ASN A 28 -24.13 21.23 6.29
C ASN A 28 -24.37 20.77 7.73
N ASP A 29 -23.61 19.79 8.22
CA ASP A 29 -23.71 19.28 9.59
C ASP A 29 -23.13 20.23 10.66
N GLY A 30 -22.42 21.29 10.23
CA GLY A 30 -21.75 22.23 11.11
C GLY A 30 -20.54 21.66 11.87
N LYS A 31 -20.21 20.39 11.73
CA LYS A 31 -19.16 19.67 12.49
C LYS A 31 -17.98 19.23 11.64
N SER A 32 -18.21 18.96 10.35
CA SER A 32 -17.19 18.54 9.40
C SER A 32 -16.91 19.63 8.36
N HIS A 33 -15.81 19.44 7.65
CA HIS A 33 -15.47 20.20 6.45
C HIS A 33 -14.91 19.25 5.39
N LEU A 34 -14.98 19.68 4.14
CA LEU A 34 -14.23 19.09 3.05
C LEU A 34 -12.88 19.81 2.96
N ILE A 35 -11.80 19.03 2.91
CA ILE A 35 -10.45 19.51 2.67
C ILE A 35 -10.12 19.17 1.21
N ASP A 36 -9.94 20.20 0.39
CA ASP A 36 -9.73 20.10 -1.05
C ASP A 36 -8.27 20.39 -1.41
N PHE A 37 -7.58 19.38 -1.96
CA PHE A 37 -6.18 19.42 -2.38
C PHE A 37 -5.99 19.60 -3.89
N ASP A 38 -7.03 19.99 -4.63
CA ASP A 38 -7.12 20.06 -6.10
C ASP A 38 -7.00 18.70 -6.82
N LEU A 39 -6.20 17.76 -6.31
CA LEU A 39 -6.00 16.39 -6.82
C LEU A 39 -6.97 15.39 -6.22
N PHE A 40 -7.34 15.60 -4.96
CA PHE A 40 -8.31 14.81 -4.24
C PHE A 40 -8.97 15.65 -3.15
N SER A 41 -10.04 15.13 -2.56
CA SER A 41 -10.68 15.73 -1.40
C SER A 41 -11.07 14.68 -0.38
N ILE A 42 -11.15 15.08 0.90
CA ILE A 42 -11.59 14.23 2.01
C ILE A 42 -12.47 15.04 2.97
N ILE A 43 -13.49 14.42 3.55
CA ILE A 43 -14.33 15.04 4.59
C ILE A 43 -13.82 14.59 5.96
N LEU A 44 -13.54 15.57 6.83
CA LEU A 44 -13.03 15.36 8.19
C LEU A 44 -13.68 16.31 9.20
N PRO A 45 -13.60 16.03 10.51
CA PRO A 45 -13.97 16.99 11.54
C PRO A 45 -13.20 18.33 11.40
N LYS A 46 -13.86 19.45 11.70
CA LYS A 46 -13.35 20.82 11.40
C LYS A 46 -12.00 21.19 12.02
N ASP A 47 -11.61 20.51 13.10
CA ASP A 47 -10.37 20.71 13.83
C ASP A 47 -9.15 20.09 13.14
N PHE A 48 -9.35 19.23 12.13
CA PHE A 48 -8.28 18.73 11.29
C PHE A 48 -7.72 19.83 10.39
N LYS A 49 -6.39 19.87 10.28
CA LYS A 49 -5.66 20.82 9.43
C LYS A 49 -4.59 20.10 8.65
N TYR A 50 -4.43 20.51 7.40
CA TYR A 50 -3.33 20.10 6.54
C TYR A 50 -2.00 20.70 7.01
N LYS A 51 -0.97 19.87 7.05
CA LYS A 51 0.42 20.24 7.15
C LYS A 51 1.19 19.60 5.99
N LYS A 52 1.82 20.42 5.16
CA LYS A 52 2.74 19.96 4.12
C LYS A 52 3.92 19.21 4.73
N VAL A 53 4.31 18.13 4.08
CA VAL A 53 5.54 17.37 4.36
C VAL A 53 6.37 17.37 3.08
N ASP A 54 7.69 17.46 3.22
CA ASP A 54 8.58 17.40 2.06
C ASP A 54 8.62 15.97 1.52
N GLY A 55 8.11 15.80 0.30
CA GLY A 55 8.29 14.60 -0.51
C GLY A 55 9.32 14.87 -1.61
N ILE A 56 10.06 13.84 -2.02
CA ILE A 56 11.07 13.97 -3.09
C ILE A 56 10.36 14.08 -4.45
N ASP A 57 9.46 13.11 -4.76
CA ASP A 57 8.78 12.99 -6.06
C ASP A 57 7.25 12.81 -5.93
N SER A 58 6.69 12.97 -4.73
CA SER A 58 5.28 12.74 -4.42
C SER A 58 4.66 13.96 -3.72
N PHE A 59 3.36 14.17 -3.93
CA PHE A 59 2.58 15.08 -3.10
C PHE A 59 2.21 14.39 -1.78
N VAL A 60 3.01 14.67 -0.75
CA VAL A 60 2.91 14.02 0.57
C VAL A 60 2.43 15.03 1.61
N GLY A 61 1.65 14.55 2.56
CA GLY A 61 1.12 15.43 3.59
C GLY A 61 0.57 14.73 4.83
N GLU A 62 0.36 15.54 5.86
CA GLU A 62 -0.35 15.15 7.07
C GLU A 62 -1.65 15.94 7.18
N ILE A 63 -2.73 15.27 7.59
CA ILE A 63 -3.96 15.92 8.03
C ILE A 63 -4.18 15.53 9.48
N LYS A 64 -4.09 16.49 10.40
CA LYS A 64 -4.10 16.15 11.84
C LYS A 64 -4.88 17.15 12.68
N ASN A 65 -5.32 16.67 13.82
CA ASN A 65 -5.71 17.48 14.96
C ASN A 65 -4.76 17.16 16.14
N GLY A 66 -5.07 17.62 17.35
CA GLY A 66 -4.26 17.35 18.53
C GLY A 66 -4.18 15.88 18.96
N LYS A 67 -4.99 14.98 18.39
CA LYS A 67 -5.17 13.59 18.84
C LYS A 67 -4.86 12.53 17.77
N SER A 68 -5.21 12.84 16.52
CA SER A 68 -5.26 11.90 15.41
C SER A 68 -4.57 12.51 14.19
N LYS A 69 -4.00 11.64 13.37
CA LYS A 69 -3.20 12.04 12.20
C LYS A 69 -3.41 11.08 11.04
N PHE A 70 -3.92 11.60 9.93
CA PHE A 70 -3.84 10.98 8.63
C PHE A 70 -2.53 11.38 7.95
N ILE A 71 -1.93 10.42 7.26
CA ILE A 71 -0.79 10.65 6.37
C ILE A 71 -1.27 10.26 4.98
N PHE A 72 -0.93 11.06 3.97
CA PHE A 72 -1.20 10.70 2.59
C PHE A 72 0.04 10.81 1.72
N ASP A 73 0.03 10.02 0.66
CA ASP A 73 1.00 10.03 -0.43
C ASP A 73 0.20 9.96 -1.74
N TYR A 74 0.39 10.96 -2.61
CA TYR A 74 -0.11 10.96 -3.97
C TYR A 74 1.07 11.04 -4.95
N GLY A 75 1.30 9.97 -5.70
CA GLY A 75 2.42 9.85 -6.62
C GLY A 75 2.57 8.46 -7.22
N TRP A 76 3.67 8.21 -7.93
CA TRP A 76 3.94 6.91 -8.56
C TRP A 76 4.32 5.80 -7.58
N TYR A 77 4.86 6.16 -6.42
CA TYR A 77 5.33 5.21 -5.40
C TYR A 77 4.49 5.24 -4.13
N SER A 78 3.22 5.65 -4.24
CA SER A 78 2.33 5.64 -3.10
C SER A 78 2.16 4.20 -2.56
N PRO A 79 2.05 4.01 -1.24
CA PRO A 79 1.92 2.68 -0.66
C PRO A 79 0.73 1.91 -1.25
N SER A 80 0.96 0.67 -1.67
CA SER A 80 -0.10 -0.22 -2.14
C SER A 80 -0.98 -0.71 -0.98
N PRO A 81 -2.27 -0.99 -1.22
CA PRO A 81 -3.14 -1.54 -0.19
C PRO A 81 -2.69 -2.94 0.24
N PRO A 82 -3.02 -3.38 1.47
CA PRO A 82 -2.89 -4.78 1.85
C PRO A 82 -3.77 -5.66 0.94
N MET A 83 -3.31 -6.89 0.70
CA MET A 83 -4.03 -7.90 -0.08
C MET A 83 -4.73 -8.91 0.83
N ASN A 84 -5.86 -9.47 0.37
CA ASN A 84 -6.41 -10.69 0.97
C ASN A 84 -5.59 -11.92 0.52
N LYS A 85 -5.85 -13.06 1.15
CA LYS A 85 -5.13 -14.30 0.88
C LYS A 85 -5.26 -14.71 -0.58
N GLU A 86 -6.46 -14.61 -1.16
CA GLU A 86 -6.74 -15.00 -2.54
C GLU A 86 -5.92 -14.18 -3.53
N SER A 87 -5.91 -12.84 -3.38
CA SER A 87 -5.15 -11.94 -4.25
C SER A 87 -3.64 -12.13 -4.08
N PHE A 88 -3.17 -12.36 -2.86
CA PHE A 88 -1.77 -12.65 -2.60
C PHE A 88 -1.31 -13.95 -3.27
N ILE A 89 -2.12 -15.00 -3.21
CA ILE A 89 -1.82 -16.27 -3.88
C ILE A 89 -1.83 -16.08 -5.39
N GLU A 90 -2.80 -15.34 -5.95
CA GLU A 90 -2.84 -15.05 -7.38
C GLU A 90 -1.62 -14.27 -7.87
N ASP A 91 -1.18 -13.26 -7.11
CA ASP A 91 0.03 -12.50 -7.44
C ASP A 91 1.29 -13.38 -7.37
N SER A 92 1.35 -14.26 -6.36
CA SER A 92 2.43 -15.25 -6.21
C SER A 92 2.51 -16.20 -7.40
N ARG A 93 1.43 -16.46 -8.15
CA ARG A 93 1.50 -17.29 -9.37
C ARG A 93 2.40 -16.70 -10.45
N LYS A 94 2.63 -15.39 -10.45
CA LYS A 94 3.40 -14.70 -11.50
C LYS A 94 4.91 -14.88 -11.33
N SER A 95 5.39 -15.01 -10.10
CA SER A 95 6.82 -15.16 -9.80
C SER A 95 7.05 -15.69 -8.40
N MET A 96 8.13 -16.45 -8.22
CA MET A 96 8.61 -16.81 -6.90
C MET A 96 9.12 -15.58 -6.15
N ASP A 97 8.87 -15.54 -4.84
CA ASP A 97 9.52 -14.57 -3.97
C ASP A 97 11.02 -14.89 -3.82
N PHE A 98 11.74 -14.00 -3.14
CA PHE A 98 13.18 -14.16 -2.94
C PHE A 98 13.53 -15.43 -2.16
N GLU A 99 12.79 -15.77 -1.10
CA GLU A 99 13.11 -16.92 -0.24
C GLU A 99 12.91 -18.25 -0.98
N THR A 100 11.79 -18.38 -1.71
CA THR A 100 11.52 -19.54 -2.56
C THR A 100 12.50 -19.60 -3.73
N MET A 101 12.90 -18.48 -4.31
CA MET A 101 13.96 -18.47 -5.33
C MET A 101 15.27 -19.05 -4.78
N GLN A 102 15.68 -18.67 -3.56
CA GLN A 102 16.88 -19.22 -2.94
C GLN A 102 16.77 -20.75 -2.72
N LYS A 103 15.60 -21.24 -2.31
CA LYS A 103 15.34 -22.69 -2.19
C LYS A 103 15.54 -23.41 -3.52
N PHE A 104 15.06 -22.84 -4.62
CA PHE A 104 15.28 -23.37 -5.95
C PHE A 104 16.77 -23.37 -6.33
N LEU A 105 17.47 -22.25 -6.14
CA LEU A 105 18.89 -22.14 -6.47
C LEU A 105 19.76 -23.16 -5.73
N ASN A 106 19.39 -23.53 -4.50
CA ASN A 106 20.07 -24.57 -3.72
C ASN A 106 19.86 -26.00 -4.26
N GLN A 107 18.91 -26.21 -5.18
CA GLN A 107 18.64 -27.53 -5.81
C GLN A 107 19.41 -27.73 -7.11
N ILE A 108 20.04 -26.69 -7.66
CA ILE A 108 20.73 -26.75 -8.94
C ILE A 108 22.24 -26.60 -8.75
N ASP A 109 23.00 -27.12 -9.71
CA ASP A 109 24.42 -26.84 -9.80
C ASP A 109 24.63 -25.40 -10.30
N LEU A 110 25.17 -24.56 -9.42
CA LEU A 110 25.42 -23.15 -9.67
C LEU A 110 26.79 -22.87 -10.30
N GLU A 111 27.73 -23.83 -10.29
CA GLU A 111 29.09 -23.62 -10.82
C GLU A 111 29.06 -23.24 -12.30
N LYS A 112 28.17 -23.88 -13.08
CA LYS A 112 27.96 -23.59 -14.51
C LYS A 112 27.39 -22.19 -14.80
N TYR A 113 27.01 -21.44 -13.77
CA TYR A 113 26.45 -20.08 -13.87
C TYR A 113 27.37 -18.99 -13.32
N GLN A 114 28.54 -19.37 -12.83
CA GLN A 114 29.54 -18.43 -12.35
C GLN A 114 30.23 -17.75 -13.53
N ASN A 115 30.44 -16.44 -13.43
CA ASN A 115 31.33 -15.72 -14.33
C ASN A 115 32.80 -15.98 -13.95
N GLU A 116 33.74 -15.39 -14.70
CA GLU A 116 35.19 -15.53 -14.45
C GLU A 116 35.64 -15.09 -13.05
N LYS A 117 34.81 -14.32 -12.34
CA LYS A 117 35.06 -13.85 -10.96
C LYS A 117 34.35 -14.70 -9.90
N GLY A 118 33.65 -15.77 -10.29
CA GLY A 118 32.86 -16.60 -9.38
C GLY A 118 31.49 -16.01 -9.02
N GLU A 119 31.07 -14.92 -9.67
CA GLU A 119 29.79 -14.27 -9.37
C GLU A 119 28.65 -14.93 -10.15
N ILE A 120 27.49 -15.06 -9.52
CA ILE A 120 26.28 -15.61 -10.13
C ILE A 120 25.30 -14.48 -10.36
N ASN A 121 24.66 -14.45 -11.53
CA ASN A 121 23.53 -13.57 -11.82
C ASN A 121 22.23 -14.39 -11.78
N PRO A 122 21.44 -14.32 -10.69
CA PRO A 122 20.17 -15.03 -10.59
C PRO A 122 19.20 -14.67 -11.72
N GLY A 123 19.26 -13.45 -12.26
CA GLY A 123 18.39 -13.01 -13.35
C GLY A 123 18.58 -13.79 -14.65
N GLU A 124 19.78 -14.31 -14.92
CA GLU A 124 20.02 -15.17 -16.10
C GLU A 124 19.49 -16.59 -15.88
N ILE A 125 19.51 -17.06 -14.63
CA ILE A 125 18.95 -18.35 -14.24
C ILE A 125 17.42 -18.32 -14.34
N THR A 126 16.79 -17.28 -13.79
CA THR A 126 15.32 -17.16 -13.76
C THR A 126 14.70 -17.08 -15.14
N LYS A 127 15.37 -16.45 -16.11
CA LYS A 127 14.93 -16.40 -17.52
C LYS A 127 14.83 -17.79 -18.17
N LYS A 128 15.55 -18.79 -17.67
CA LYS A 128 15.50 -20.17 -18.19
C LYS A 128 14.39 -21.01 -17.56
N ILE A 129 13.74 -20.53 -16.50
CA ILE A 129 12.63 -21.22 -15.84
C ILE A 129 11.43 -21.24 -16.78
N LYS A 130 10.82 -22.42 -16.93
CA LYS A 130 9.61 -22.64 -17.73
C LYS A 130 8.52 -23.27 -16.88
N ASN A 131 7.27 -23.13 -17.33
CA ASN A 131 6.10 -23.81 -16.76
C ASN A 131 5.93 -23.62 -15.24
N LEU A 132 6.35 -22.45 -14.73
CA LEU A 132 6.21 -22.12 -13.31
C LEU A 132 4.73 -22.15 -12.92
N THR A 133 4.37 -23.04 -12.00
CA THR A 133 2.99 -23.23 -11.56
C THR A 133 2.96 -23.38 -10.05
N LEU A 134 2.08 -22.61 -9.39
CA LEU A 134 1.86 -22.69 -7.95
C LEU A 134 0.72 -23.67 -7.63
N HIS A 135 1.00 -24.65 -6.79
CA HIS A 135 0.07 -25.69 -6.38
C HIS A 135 -0.21 -25.62 -4.89
N LYS A 136 -1.40 -26.03 -4.50
CA LYS A 136 -1.69 -26.33 -3.09
C LYS A 136 -1.04 -27.67 -2.73
N MET A 137 -0.41 -27.74 -1.56
CA MET A 137 0.15 -28.98 -1.06
C MET A 137 -0.96 -30.03 -0.91
N SER A 138 -0.70 -31.26 -1.34
CA SER A 138 -1.57 -32.41 -1.10
C SER A 138 -0.83 -33.45 -0.26
N ASP A 139 -1.57 -34.21 0.53
CA ASP A 139 -1.01 -35.19 1.49
C ASP A 139 -0.20 -36.31 0.82
N ASN A 140 -0.29 -36.44 -0.51
CA ASN A 140 0.32 -37.53 -1.28
C ASN A 140 1.66 -37.15 -1.95
N LEU A 141 2.13 -35.91 -1.83
CA LEU A 141 3.41 -35.49 -2.40
C LEU A 141 4.54 -35.74 -1.40
N ILE A 142 5.35 -36.77 -1.69
CA ILE A 142 6.60 -37.05 -0.98
C ILE A 142 7.73 -36.46 -1.82
N PHE A 143 8.39 -35.42 -1.30
CA PHE A 143 9.57 -34.85 -1.95
C PHE A 143 10.81 -35.63 -1.49
N ASP A 144 11.49 -36.33 -2.42
CA ASP A 144 12.71 -37.11 -2.14
C ASP A 144 13.86 -36.26 -1.56
N LYS A 145 13.85 -34.96 -1.86
CA LYS A 145 14.72 -33.92 -1.29
C LYS A 145 13.94 -32.61 -1.16
N GLY A 146 12.92 -32.58 -0.30
CA GLY A 146 12.11 -31.37 -0.04
C GLY A 146 11.93 -31.09 1.45
N PRO A 147 11.63 -29.84 1.83
CA PRO A 147 11.65 -29.41 3.22
C PRO A 147 10.52 -30.05 4.03
N GLU A 148 10.81 -30.28 5.30
CA GLU A 148 9.86 -30.76 6.31
C GLU A 148 8.49 -30.07 6.19
N SER A 149 7.45 -30.91 6.21
CA SER A 149 6.08 -30.68 5.80
C SER A 149 5.26 -29.67 6.62
N LYS A 150 5.42 -28.35 6.38
CA LYS A 150 4.51 -27.33 6.95
C LYS A 150 4.00 -26.22 5.99
N CYS A 151 4.50 -26.13 4.75
CA CYS A 151 4.02 -25.11 3.82
C CYS A 151 2.68 -25.52 3.15
N GLU A 152 1.78 -24.55 2.97
CA GLU A 152 0.47 -24.79 2.31
C GLU A 152 0.59 -24.95 0.78
N PHE A 153 1.68 -24.47 0.18
CA PHE A 153 1.86 -24.44 -1.27
C PHE A 153 3.27 -24.88 -1.70
N TYR A 154 3.42 -25.17 -2.99
CA TYR A 154 4.70 -25.40 -3.65
C TYR A 154 4.63 -24.98 -5.12
N TYR A 155 5.78 -24.59 -5.68
CA TYR A 155 5.92 -24.40 -7.12
C TYR A 155 6.39 -25.69 -7.78
N SER A 156 5.82 -26.02 -8.94
CA SER A 156 6.46 -26.87 -9.94
C SER A 156 7.06 -25.99 -11.03
N LEU A 157 8.24 -26.34 -11.53
CA LEU A 157 8.87 -25.64 -12.64
C LEU A 157 9.76 -26.58 -13.46
N GLU A 158 10.02 -26.21 -14.71
CA GLU A 158 11.02 -26.86 -15.55
C GLU A 158 12.25 -25.96 -15.68
N PHE A 159 13.43 -26.56 -15.51
CA PHE A 159 14.70 -25.89 -15.70
C PHE A 159 15.72 -26.85 -16.34
N GLU A 160 16.23 -26.47 -17.50
CA GLU A 160 17.18 -27.27 -18.30
C GLU A 160 16.73 -28.72 -18.54
N GLY A 161 15.44 -28.91 -18.80
CA GLY A 161 14.84 -30.22 -19.10
C GLY A 161 14.60 -31.10 -17.86
N MET A 162 14.85 -30.59 -16.65
CA MET A 162 14.53 -31.25 -15.39
C MET A 162 13.37 -30.54 -14.71
N GLU A 163 12.53 -31.32 -14.04
CA GLU A 163 11.42 -30.82 -13.23
C GLU A 163 11.89 -30.59 -11.79
N TYR A 164 11.47 -29.47 -11.22
CA TYR A 164 11.80 -29.07 -9.85
C TYR A 164 10.53 -28.74 -9.07
N TYR A 165 10.59 -29.04 -7.78
CA TYR A 165 9.54 -28.69 -6.83
C TYR A 165 10.12 -27.91 -5.66
N VAL A 166 9.50 -26.77 -5.35
CA VAL A 166 10.03 -25.81 -4.40
C VAL A 166 8.92 -25.38 -3.46
N SER A 167 9.09 -25.58 -2.15
CA SER A 167 8.06 -25.21 -1.20
C SER A 167 7.84 -23.69 -1.14
N PHE A 168 6.59 -23.31 -0.92
CA PHE A 168 6.18 -21.92 -0.74
C PHE A 168 5.31 -21.79 0.51
N CYS A 169 5.88 -21.14 1.51
CA CYS A 169 5.18 -20.80 2.75
C CYS A 169 4.73 -19.34 2.65
N ILE A 170 3.47 -19.07 2.98
CA ILE A 170 2.99 -17.70 3.16
C ILE A 170 3.80 -17.07 4.32
N PRO A 171 4.46 -15.91 4.12
CA PRO A 171 5.17 -15.22 5.20
C PRO A 171 4.25 -14.85 6.36
N GLU A 172 4.74 -14.88 7.60
CA GLU A 172 3.94 -14.60 8.81
C GLU A 172 3.37 -13.17 8.81
N GLU A 173 4.12 -12.21 8.29
CA GLU A 173 3.65 -10.83 8.14
C GLU A 173 2.43 -10.72 7.22
N ASN A 174 2.29 -11.62 6.24
CA ASN A 174 1.11 -11.67 5.37
C ASN A 174 -0.06 -12.38 6.04
N LYS A 175 0.19 -13.42 6.83
CA LYS A 175 -0.86 -14.11 7.60
C LYS A 175 -1.58 -13.15 8.55
N SER A 176 -0.84 -12.33 9.28
CA SER A 176 -1.44 -11.31 10.17
C SER A 176 -2.30 -10.30 9.40
N LYS A 177 -1.90 -9.92 8.17
CA LYS A 177 -2.70 -9.04 7.32
C LYS A 177 -4.02 -9.70 6.91
N PHE A 178 -4.01 -10.99 6.56
CA PHE A 178 -5.21 -11.72 6.16
C PHE A 178 -6.20 -11.88 7.31
N GLU A 179 -5.69 -12.05 8.53
CA GLU A 179 -6.52 -12.20 9.72
C GLU A 179 -7.13 -10.86 10.15
N PHE A 180 -6.35 -9.77 10.12
CA PHE A 180 -6.72 -8.54 10.80
C PHE A 180 -7.16 -7.39 9.89
N TYR A 181 -6.99 -7.48 8.57
CA TYR A 181 -7.58 -6.49 7.67
C TYR A 181 -8.96 -6.91 7.17
N GLU A 182 -9.94 -6.04 7.39
CA GLU A 182 -11.17 -6.06 6.62
C GLU A 182 -10.99 -5.20 5.36
N LEU A 183 -11.09 -5.82 4.20
CA LEU A 183 -10.90 -5.17 2.90
C LEU A 183 -12.25 -5.00 2.19
N LYS A 184 -12.50 -3.78 1.71
CA LYS A 184 -13.57 -3.47 0.77
C LYS A 184 -12.95 -2.87 -0.48
N THR A 185 -13.18 -3.51 -1.63
CA THR A 185 -12.73 -3.01 -2.92
C THR A 185 -13.92 -2.62 -3.78
N ASP A 186 -13.88 -1.44 -4.38
CA ASP A 186 -14.84 -0.99 -5.39
C ASP A 186 -14.13 -0.21 -6.50
N THR A 187 -14.89 0.29 -7.47
CA THR A 187 -14.39 1.09 -8.59
C THR A 187 -15.03 2.47 -8.58
N ILE A 188 -14.21 3.50 -8.66
CA ILE A 188 -14.64 4.90 -8.76
C ILE A 188 -13.97 5.52 -9.98
N GLY A 189 -14.77 5.77 -11.02
CA GLY A 189 -14.27 6.25 -12.30
C GLY A 189 -13.25 5.28 -12.89
N LYS A 190 -12.02 5.76 -13.11
CA LYS A 190 -10.90 4.99 -13.67
C LYS A 190 -9.99 4.34 -12.61
N TYR A 191 -10.37 4.40 -11.34
CA TYR A 191 -9.57 3.90 -10.23
C TYR A 191 -10.28 2.75 -9.51
N LYS A 192 -9.51 1.76 -9.12
CA LYS A 192 -9.86 0.78 -8.10
C LYS A 192 -9.60 1.41 -6.74
N ARG A 193 -10.62 1.48 -5.90
CA ARG A 193 -10.48 1.93 -4.52
C ARG A 193 -10.48 0.72 -3.59
N THR A 194 -9.50 0.67 -2.69
CA THR A 194 -9.43 -0.34 -1.63
C THR A 194 -9.45 0.37 -0.28
N ILE A 195 -10.46 0.07 0.53
CA ILE A 195 -10.52 0.48 1.94
C ILE A 195 -10.07 -0.71 2.78
N ALA A 196 -9.04 -0.50 3.58
CA ALA A 196 -8.47 -1.49 4.48
C ALA A 196 -8.61 -1.02 5.94
N LEU A 197 -9.39 -1.75 6.73
CA LEU A 197 -9.62 -1.45 8.13
C LEU A 197 -8.92 -2.49 8.99
N TRP A 198 -7.94 -2.06 9.80
CA TRP A 198 -7.25 -2.93 10.73
C TRP A 198 -8.11 -3.18 11.98
N THR A 199 -8.22 -4.45 12.39
CA THR A 199 -9.14 -4.89 13.45
C THR A 199 -8.46 -5.36 14.73
N ASP A 200 -7.15 -5.63 14.72
CA ASP A 200 -6.44 -6.03 15.95
C ASP A 200 -6.20 -4.81 16.85
N LYS A 201 -6.88 -4.85 18.01
CA LYS A 201 -6.76 -3.82 19.05
C LYS A 201 -5.47 -3.93 19.87
N LYS A 202 -4.82 -5.10 19.89
CA LYS A 202 -3.61 -5.35 20.69
C LYS A 202 -2.35 -4.87 19.98
N ASN A 203 -2.28 -5.06 18.66
CA ASN A 203 -1.15 -4.64 17.84
C ASN A 203 -1.63 -3.62 16.79
N PRO A 204 -1.60 -2.32 17.09
CA PRO A 204 -2.09 -1.30 16.17
C PRO A 204 -1.30 -1.27 14.86
N ASN A 205 -2.02 -1.13 13.74
CA ASN A 205 -1.45 -1.00 12.40
C ASN A 205 -2.14 0.15 11.64
N ILE A 206 -1.91 0.28 10.34
CA ILE A 206 -2.47 1.35 9.51
C ILE A 206 -3.77 0.91 8.85
N SER A 207 -4.87 1.54 9.23
CA SER A 207 -6.07 1.53 8.39
C SER A 207 -5.89 2.55 7.27
N SER A 208 -6.33 2.23 6.06
CA SER A 208 -6.09 3.06 4.88
C SER A 208 -7.20 3.02 3.84
N VAL A 209 -7.21 4.03 2.98
CA VAL A 209 -7.85 4.00 1.67
C VAL A 209 -6.81 4.24 0.60
N ASN A 210 -6.82 3.40 -0.43
CA ASN A 210 -5.91 3.47 -1.56
C ASN A 210 -6.71 3.57 -2.85
N PHE A 211 -6.18 4.32 -3.81
CA PHE A 211 -6.71 4.39 -5.16
C PHE A 211 -5.61 4.01 -6.15
N GLU A 212 -5.86 2.95 -6.89
CA GLU A 212 -4.96 2.41 -7.90
C GLU A 212 -5.63 2.56 -9.29
N PRO A 213 -4.96 3.13 -10.29
CA PRO A 213 -5.45 3.17 -11.66
C PRO A 213 -5.78 1.76 -12.18
N ILE A 214 -6.96 1.57 -12.79
CA ILE A 214 -7.36 0.27 -13.36
C ILE A 214 -6.47 -0.08 -14.54
N ASN A 215 -6.17 0.91 -15.38
CA ASN A 215 -5.21 0.80 -16.46
C ASN A 215 -3.94 1.54 -16.02
N LYS A 216 -2.94 0.80 -15.53
CA LYS A 216 -1.62 1.35 -15.22
C LYS A 216 -0.86 1.63 -16.52
N GLU A 217 -1.17 2.75 -17.15
CA GLU A 217 -0.26 3.38 -18.12
C GLU A 217 0.92 3.98 -17.35
N THR A 218 2.06 4.19 -18.02
CA THR A 218 3.36 4.51 -17.39
C THR A 218 3.40 5.82 -16.58
N ASP A 219 2.32 6.60 -16.53
CA ASP A 219 2.28 7.92 -15.91
C ASP A 219 1.09 8.13 -14.95
N THR A 220 0.42 7.08 -14.50
CA THR A 220 -0.77 7.22 -13.63
C THR A 220 -0.39 7.25 -12.15
N ASN A 221 -0.70 8.36 -11.47
CA ASN A 221 -0.51 8.50 -10.01
C ASN A 221 -1.47 7.62 -9.21
N GLU A 222 -1.00 7.17 -8.06
CA GLU A 222 -1.75 6.46 -7.04
C GLU A 222 -2.01 7.40 -5.84
N LEU A 223 -3.00 7.05 -5.01
CA LEU A 223 -3.24 7.74 -3.74
C LEU A 223 -3.27 6.71 -2.62
N SER A 224 -2.58 7.00 -1.52
CA SER A 224 -2.78 6.33 -0.25
C SER A 224 -3.08 7.36 0.83
N ILE A 225 -4.11 7.12 1.65
CA ILE A 225 -4.38 7.88 2.87
C ILE A 225 -4.50 6.88 4.02
N GLY A 226 -3.66 7.01 5.04
CA GLY A 226 -3.58 6.08 6.16
C GLY A 226 -3.63 6.75 7.53
N ILE A 227 -4.13 6.03 8.52
CA ILE A 227 -4.16 6.39 9.93
C ILE A 227 -3.85 5.19 10.81
N LYS A 228 -3.22 5.41 11.96
CA LYS A 228 -2.98 4.35 12.95
C LYS A 228 -4.30 3.92 13.59
N SER A 229 -4.55 2.62 13.67
CA SER A 229 -5.81 2.03 14.11
C SER A 229 -6.15 2.24 15.59
N ASN A 230 -5.19 2.67 16.41
CA ASN A 230 -5.38 3.01 17.81
C ASN A 230 -5.67 4.51 18.05
N MET A 231 -5.94 5.27 16.99
CA MET A 231 -6.37 6.67 17.08
C MET A 231 -7.88 6.77 17.34
N GLU A 232 -8.38 8.00 17.51
CA GLU A 232 -9.69 8.30 18.12
C GLU A 232 -10.92 7.75 17.37
N PHE A 233 -10.77 7.36 16.11
CA PHE A 233 -11.88 6.93 15.28
C PHE A 233 -12.29 5.49 15.59
N ASP A 234 -13.59 5.29 15.80
CA ASP A 234 -14.13 3.95 15.66
C ASP A 234 -14.12 3.50 14.19
N LYS A 235 -14.40 2.22 13.99
CA LYS A 235 -14.32 1.59 12.67
C LYS A 235 -15.32 2.17 11.67
N ASP A 236 -16.54 2.50 12.10
CA ASP A 236 -17.59 2.99 11.21
C ASP A 236 -17.36 4.46 10.85
N GLU A 237 -16.89 5.27 11.80
CA GLU A 237 -16.46 6.64 11.55
C GLU A 237 -15.29 6.66 10.56
N LEU A 238 -14.28 5.82 10.77
CA LEU A 238 -13.12 5.73 9.89
C LEU A 238 -13.49 5.26 8.48
N LYS A 239 -14.40 4.28 8.38
CA LYS A 239 -14.95 3.82 7.11
C LYS A 239 -15.65 4.97 6.38
N SER A 240 -16.49 5.74 7.06
CA SER A 240 -17.19 6.90 6.47
C SER A 240 -16.21 7.96 5.95
N ILE A 241 -15.15 8.25 6.73
CA ILE A 241 -14.08 9.17 6.31
C ILE A 241 -13.40 8.66 5.03
N PHE A 242 -13.02 7.39 4.99
CA PHE A 242 -12.40 6.79 3.80
C PHE A 242 -13.33 6.71 2.59
N GLU A 243 -14.63 6.47 2.82
CA GLU A 243 -15.64 6.49 1.76
C GLU A 243 -15.87 7.89 1.17
N SER A 244 -15.59 8.95 1.94
CA SER A 244 -15.69 10.35 1.49
C SER A 244 -14.56 10.79 0.55
N VAL A 245 -13.46 10.03 0.48
CA VAL A 245 -12.32 10.40 -0.36
C VAL A 245 -12.70 10.33 -1.82
N THR A 246 -12.42 11.41 -2.56
CA THR A 246 -12.71 11.55 -3.98
C THR A 246 -11.46 12.00 -4.72
N LEU A 247 -11.08 11.27 -5.77
CA LEU A 247 -10.04 11.68 -6.73
C LEU A 247 -10.63 12.58 -7.81
N LYS A 248 -9.81 13.51 -8.32
CA LYS A 248 -10.18 14.47 -9.38
C LYS A 248 -9.47 14.19 -10.69
#